data_AF-A0A6M5JGF8-F1
#
_entry.id   AF-A0A6M5JGF8-F1
#
_cell.length_a   1.000
_cell.length_b   1.000
_cell.length_c   1.000
_cell.angle_alpha   90.00
_cell.angle_beta   90.00
_cell.angle_gamma   90.00
#
_symmetry.space_group_name_H-M   'P 1'
#
loop_
_entity.id
_entity.type
_entity.pdbx_description
1 polymer ?
#
loop_
_entity_poly.entity_id
_entity_poly.type
_entity_poly.pdbx_seq_one_letter_code
_entity_poly.pdbx_strand_id
1 'polypeptide(L)'
;MKRLLLAAVVATLVTGSAQATFITKTLRATYSRFATGQGPIASPYPTITIQFELSFDNSGHIAPTTTGLTVLSLDFPAAKSVEFQYFINDDNVSIGTDLVDNFGYNSSTEGSFGFFIEGISSNSPILNSLTFYQGAQYTSNTGRLTDLTASPEPSTWAMFIGGFGFVGIGMRRHRRMRARAI
;
A
#
# COMPACT_ATOMS: atom_id res chain seq x y z
N MET A 1 -12.37 -59.38 -25.06
CA MET A 1 -10.95 -59.04 -24.81
C MET A 1 -10.83 -57.54 -24.65
N LYS A 2 -10.33 -57.10 -23.49
CA LYS A 2 -10.26 -55.71 -23.01
C LYS A 2 -9.19 -54.92 -23.78
N ARG A 3 -9.48 -53.68 -24.15
CA ARG A 3 -8.46 -52.67 -24.52
C ARG A 3 -8.83 -51.35 -23.85
N LEU A 4 -8.29 -51.14 -22.65
CA LEU A 4 -8.28 -49.85 -21.96
C LEU A 4 -6.96 -49.18 -22.33
N LEU A 5 -7.03 -48.12 -23.15
CA LEU A 5 -5.91 -47.22 -23.42
C LEU A 5 -5.86 -46.20 -22.27
N LEU A 6 -4.81 -46.32 -21.46
CA LEU A 6 -4.46 -45.34 -20.42
C LEU A 6 -3.78 -44.15 -21.10
N ALA A 7 -4.42 -42.99 -21.10
CA ALA A 7 -3.78 -41.73 -21.49
C ALA A 7 -3.14 -41.11 -20.24
N ALA A 8 -1.81 -41.15 -20.16
CA ALA A 8 -1.05 -40.46 -19.12
C ALA A 8 -0.89 -38.99 -19.52
N VAL A 9 -1.63 -38.10 -18.85
CA VAL A 9 -1.42 -36.65 -18.95
C VAL A 9 -0.25 -36.29 -18.04
N VAL A 10 0.87 -35.91 -18.64
CA VAL A 10 2.03 -35.36 -17.94
C VAL A 10 1.69 -33.92 -17.55
N ALA A 11 1.37 -33.70 -16.28
CA ALA A 11 1.27 -32.37 -15.71
C ALA A 11 2.68 -31.83 -15.44
N THR A 12 3.22 -31.05 -16.37
CA THR A 12 4.42 -30.24 -16.13
C THR A 12 4.08 -29.17 -15.10
N LEU A 13 4.55 -29.36 -13.88
CA LEU A 13 4.53 -28.36 -12.82
C LEU A 13 5.40 -27.18 -13.27
N VAL A 14 4.76 -26.08 -13.67
CA VAL A 14 5.44 -24.80 -13.85
C VAL A 14 5.86 -24.34 -12.47
N THR A 15 7.13 -24.52 -12.12
CA THR A 15 7.74 -23.85 -10.97
C THR A 15 7.76 -22.36 -11.30
N GLY A 16 6.77 -21.61 -10.80
CA GLY A 16 6.78 -20.16 -10.87
C GLY A 16 7.95 -19.65 -10.05
N SER A 17 9.00 -19.16 -10.72
CA SER A 17 9.95 -18.26 -10.06
C SER A 17 9.15 -17.05 -9.60
N ALA A 18 9.12 -16.77 -8.29
CA ALA A 18 8.62 -15.50 -7.79
C ALA A 18 9.47 -14.40 -8.44
N GLN A 19 8.93 -13.73 -9.45
CA GLN A 19 9.64 -12.67 -10.13
C GLN A 19 9.58 -11.44 -9.23
N ALA A 20 10.76 -10.85 -9.01
CA ALA A 20 10.93 -9.48 -8.57
C ALA A 20 9.85 -8.59 -9.20
N THR A 21 9.08 -7.90 -8.37
CA THR A 21 8.02 -7.00 -8.82
C THR A 21 8.36 -5.61 -8.34
N PHE A 22 8.41 -4.66 -9.28
CA PHE A 22 8.54 -3.26 -8.94
C PHE A 22 7.24 -2.78 -8.28
N ILE A 23 7.32 -2.36 -7.02
CA ILE A 23 6.19 -1.87 -6.24
C ILE A 23 6.16 -0.36 -6.34
N THR A 24 5.02 0.21 -6.70
CA THR A 24 4.74 1.65 -6.61
C THR A 24 3.40 1.86 -5.92
N LYS A 25 3.39 2.61 -4.81
CA LYS A 25 2.19 2.92 -4.04
C LYS A 25 2.18 4.38 -3.58
N THR A 26 1.02 5.01 -3.67
CA THR A 26 0.73 6.31 -3.03
C THR A 26 -0.19 6.04 -1.85
N LEU A 27 0.33 6.17 -0.63
CA LEU A 27 -0.35 5.74 0.58
C LEU A 27 -0.63 6.91 1.51
N ARG A 28 -1.72 6.78 2.27
CA ARG A 28 -2.05 7.62 3.42
C ARG A 28 -2.16 6.75 4.67
N ALA A 29 -1.26 6.99 5.62
CA ALA A 29 -1.33 6.44 6.96
C ALA A 29 -1.95 7.49 7.91
N THR A 30 -2.98 7.09 8.66
CA THR A 30 -3.62 7.93 9.68
C THR A 30 -3.59 7.23 11.01
N TYR A 31 -3.07 7.92 12.03
CA TYR A 31 -2.86 7.42 13.38
C TYR A 31 -3.62 8.24 14.40
N SER A 32 -4.13 7.58 15.43
CA SER A 32 -4.86 8.23 16.51
C SER A 32 -4.73 7.46 17.82
N ARG A 33 -5.31 8.03 18.89
CA ARG A 33 -5.33 7.43 20.24
C ARG A 33 -3.92 7.16 20.74
N PHE A 34 -3.10 8.20 20.72
CA PHE A 34 -1.73 8.16 21.22
C PHE A 34 -1.70 8.03 22.74
N ALA A 35 -0.80 7.19 23.22
CA ALA A 35 -0.51 7.01 24.64
C ALA A 35 1.00 7.07 24.88
N THR A 36 1.39 7.42 26.09
CA THR A 36 2.78 7.30 26.56
C THR A 36 2.90 6.13 27.53
N GLY A 37 4.07 5.52 27.61
CA GLY A 37 4.37 4.54 28.66
C GLY A 37 4.49 5.16 30.07
N GLN A 38 4.50 6.49 30.17
CA GLN A 38 4.78 7.24 31.40
C GLN A 38 3.51 7.76 32.12
N GLY A 39 2.32 7.38 31.65
CA GLY A 39 1.04 7.79 32.25
C GLY A 39 0.27 8.80 31.39
N PRO A 40 -0.65 9.60 31.98
CA PRO A 40 -1.61 10.41 31.24
C PRO A 40 -0.99 11.72 30.73
N ILE A 41 0.05 11.61 29.90
CA ILE A 41 0.56 12.75 29.13
C ILE A 41 -0.27 12.82 27.85
N ALA A 42 -0.99 13.92 27.68
CA ALA A 42 -1.75 14.16 26.46
C ALA A 42 -0.80 14.26 25.26
N SER A 43 -1.18 13.63 24.15
CA SER A 43 -0.44 13.79 22.90
C SER A 43 -0.62 15.21 22.37
N PRO A 44 0.45 15.87 21.93
CA PRO A 44 0.38 17.17 21.24
C PRO A 44 -0.43 17.08 19.94
N TYR A 45 -0.50 15.90 19.33
CA TYR A 45 -1.31 15.63 18.15
C TYR A 45 -2.41 14.61 18.48
N PRO A 46 -3.71 14.95 18.35
CA PRO A 46 -4.79 13.98 18.56
C PRO A 46 -4.85 12.94 17.44
N THR A 47 -4.47 13.35 16.22
CA THR A 47 -4.38 12.53 15.02
C THR A 47 -3.13 12.94 14.26
N ILE A 48 -2.45 11.99 13.64
CA ILE A 48 -1.32 12.23 12.73
C ILE A 48 -1.62 11.56 11.39
N THR A 49 -1.46 12.31 10.31
CA THR A 49 -1.56 11.83 8.93
C THR A 49 -0.21 11.95 8.24
N ILE A 50 0.16 10.89 7.54
CA ILE A 50 1.38 10.79 6.74
C ILE A 50 0.95 10.36 5.34
N GLN A 51 1.26 11.17 4.33
CA GLN A 51 1.05 10.81 2.93
C GLN A 51 2.39 10.72 2.23
N PHE A 52 2.59 9.64 1.50
CA PHE A 52 3.85 9.39 0.82
C PHE A 52 3.65 8.54 -0.42
N GLU A 53 4.59 8.66 -1.35
CA GLU A 53 4.77 7.75 -2.47
C GLU A 53 5.99 6.90 -2.20
N LEU A 54 5.85 5.61 -2.46
CA LEU A 54 6.90 4.61 -2.26
C LEU A 54 7.06 3.81 -3.56
N SER A 55 8.29 3.73 -4.06
CA SER A 55 8.66 2.96 -5.24
C SER A 55 9.96 2.21 -5.02
N PHE A 56 9.94 0.88 -5.14
CA PHE A 56 11.12 0.04 -4.93
C PHE A 56 10.97 -1.33 -5.63
N ASP A 57 12.10 -2.00 -5.83
CA ASP A 57 12.14 -3.40 -6.27
C ASP A 57 12.13 -4.31 -5.03
N ASN A 58 11.14 -5.18 -4.91
CA ASN A 58 11.01 -6.10 -3.79
C ASN A 58 11.85 -7.39 -3.93
N SER A 59 12.81 -7.43 -4.86
CA SER A 59 13.69 -8.58 -5.13
C SER A 59 14.71 -8.90 -4.03
N GLY A 60 14.94 -7.98 -3.09
CA GLY A 60 15.90 -8.17 -2.00
C GLY A 60 15.70 -7.20 -0.85
N HIS A 61 16.48 -7.38 0.21
CA HIS A 61 16.52 -6.44 1.33
C HIS A 61 17.01 -5.06 0.87
N ILE A 62 16.38 -4.01 1.37
CA ILE A 62 16.77 -2.62 1.14
C ILE A 62 17.12 -2.01 2.50
N ALA A 63 18.38 -1.61 2.67
CA ALA A 63 18.84 -0.85 3.84
C ALA A 63 18.20 0.55 3.88
N PRO A 64 18.20 1.26 5.02
CA PRO A 64 17.67 2.61 5.14
C PRO A 64 18.10 3.54 3.99
N THR A 65 17.12 4.11 3.30
CA THR A 65 17.35 4.99 2.16
C THR A 65 16.18 5.95 1.95
N THR A 66 16.47 7.08 1.30
CA THR A 66 15.44 8.01 0.81
C THR A 66 15.09 7.76 -0.66
N THR A 67 15.86 6.93 -1.37
CA THR A 67 15.67 6.70 -2.81
C THR A 67 14.42 5.88 -3.08
N GLY A 68 13.43 6.50 -3.73
CA GLY A 68 12.14 5.86 -4.00
C GLY A 68 11.05 6.22 -3.00
N LEU A 69 11.35 7.06 -2.00
CA LEU A 69 10.37 7.62 -1.07
C LEU A 69 10.17 9.11 -1.34
N THR A 70 8.93 9.53 -1.54
CA THR A 70 8.53 10.93 -1.61
C THR A 70 7.50 11.21 -0.54
N VAL A 71 7.81 12.06 0.44
CA VAL A 71 6.84 12.51 1.45
C VAL A 71 5.98 13.62 0.86
N LEU A 72 4.68 13.38 0.72
CA LEU A 72 3.71 14.33 0.17
C LEU A 72 3.17 15.28 1.25
N SER A 73 2.89 14.75 2.44
CA SER A 73 2.45 15.54 3.59
C SER A 73 2.79 14.84 4.91
N LEU A 74 3.16 15.62 5.92
CA LEU A 74 3.41 15.16 7.28
C LEU A 74 2.84 16.18 8.27
N ASP A 75 1.99 15.74 9.19
CA ASP A 75 1.28 16.63 10.13
C ASP A 75 2.17 17.23 11.23
N PHE A 76 3.41 16.77 11.37
CA PHE A 76 4.37 17.27 12.36
C PHE A 76 5.75 17.47 11.74
N PRO A 77 6.59 18.37 12.28
CA PRO A 77 7.91 18.61 11.74
C PRO A 77 8.84 17.42 12.05
N ALA A 78 9.28 16.70 11.02
CA ALA A 78 10.36 15.73 11.17
C ALA A 78 11.68 16.48 11.41
N ALA A 79 12.44 16.09 12.42
CA ALA A 79 13.74 16.71 12.72
C ALA A 79 14.88 16.18 11.83
N LYS A 80 14.65 15.05 11.16
CA LYS A 80 15.61 14.37 10.27
C LYS A 80 14.93 13.99 8.96
N SER A 81 15.74 13.64 7.96
CA SER A 81 15.24 13.08 6.71
C SER A 81 14.39 11.83 6.96
N VAL A 82 13.25 11.76 6.29
CA VAL A 82 12.40 10.56 6.32
C VAL A 82 12.97 9.55 5.34
N GLU A 83 13.15 8.33 5.82
CA GLU A 83 13.73 7.20 5.11
C GLU A 83 12.74 6.03 5.11
N PHE A 84 13.02 5.04 4.27
CA PHE A 84 12.41 3.72 4.37
C PHE A 84 13.45 2.62 4.27
N GLN A 85 13.08 1.42 4.70
CA GLN A 85 13.81 0.18 4.47
C GLN A 85 12.81 -0.93 4.15
N TYR A 86 13.25 -1.96 3.44
CA TYR A 86 12.43 -3.11 3.05
C TYR A 86 13.08 -4.43 3.46
N PHE A 87 12.28 -5.32 4.04
CA PHE A 87 12.69 -6.66 4.39
C PHE A 87 11.85 -7.69 3.66
N ILE A 88 12.52 -8.44 2.78
CA ILE A 88 11.87 -9.41 1.90
C ILE A 88 11.28 -10.61 2.66
N ASN A 89 11.90 -11.04 3.76
CA ASN A 89 11.47 -12.24 4.48
C ASN A 89 10.04 -12.13 5.02
N ASP A 90 9.64 -10.92 5.42
CA ASP A 90 8.32 -10.65 6.01
C ASP A 90 7.44 -9.77 5.08
N ASP A 91 7.97 -9.35 3.93
CA ASP A 91 7.34 -8.38 3.02
C ASP A 91 6.95 -7.06 3.72
N ASN A 92 7.87 -6.54 4.50
CA ASN A 92 7.62 -5.42 5.42
C ASN A 92 8.44 -4.19 5.04
N VAL A 93 7.81 -3.01 5.11
CA VAL A 93 8.47 -1.72 4.95
C VAL A 93 8.42 -0.95 6.25
N SER A 94 9.57 -0.49 6.75
CA SER A 94 9.61 0.52 7.81
C SER A 94 9.79 1.91 7.21
N ILE A 95 9.09 2.89 7.74
CA ILE A 95 9.20 4.30 7.36
C ILE A 95 9.39 5.11 8.63
N GLY A 96 10.32 6.04 8.61
CA GLY A 96 10.61 6.83 9.79
C GLY A 96 11.82 7.72 9.61
N THR A 97 12.34 8.18 10.73
CA THR A 97 13.61 8.87 10.84
C THR A 97 14.55 7.99 11.66
N ASP A 98 15.84 7.97 11.31
CA ASP A 98 16.85 7.21 12.06
C ASP A 98 16.49 5.71 12.14
N LEU A 99 16.19 5.14 10.97
CA LEU A 99 15.89 3.72 10.84
C LEU A 99 17.15 2.90 11.14
N VAL A 100 16.96 1.81 11.86
CA VAL A 100 18.02 0.84 12.13
C VAL A 100 17.64 -0.51 11.54
N ASP A 101 18.65 -1.34 11.29
CA ASP A 101 18.45 -2.67 10.73
C ASP A 101 17.43 -3.49 11.54
N ASN A 102 16.74 -4.40 10.84
CA ASN A 102 15.73 -5.32 11.38
C ASN A 102 14.48 -4.63 11.97
N PHE A 103 13.79 -3.79 11.18
CA PHE A 103 12.52 -3.12 11.52
C PHE A 103 12.56 -2.07 12.63
N GLY A 104 13.74 -1.71 13.11
CA GLY A 104 13.88 -0.74 14.19
C GLY A 104 13.89 0.71 13.70
N TYR A 105 13.65 1.61 14.64
CA TYR A 105 13.87 3.04 14.50
C TYR A 105 14.18 3.64 15.87
N ASN A 106 15.00 4.69 15.89
CA ASN A 106 15.32 5.40 17.13
C ASN A 106 14.31 6.52 17.38
N SER A 107 13.34 6.29 18.26
CA SER A 107 12.35 7.30 18.67
C SER A 107 12.74 8.06 19.95
N SER A 108 14.01 8.42 20.11
CA SER A 108 14.55 9.02 21.33
C SER A 108 14.96 10.48 21.20
N THR A 109 14.83 11.08 20.01
CA THR A 109 15.19 12.47 19.74
C THR A 109 13.97 13.27 19.29
N GLU A 110 13.93 14.56 19.63
CA GLU A 110 12.85 15.45 19.20
C GLU A 110 12.57 15.35 17.70
N GLY A 111 11.31 15.17 17.32
CA GLY A 111 10.87 15.04 15.93
C GLY A 111 11.25 13.72 15.25
N SER A 112 11.74 12.73 16.00
CA SER A 112 11.92 11.36 15.51
C SER A 112 10.60 10.59 15.51
N PHE A 113 10.48 9.66 14.57
CA PHE A 113 9.31 8.78 14.45
C PHE A 113 9.62 7.55 13.62
N GLY A 114 8.79 6.54 13.77
CA GLY A 114 8.78 5.39 12.88
C GLY A 114 7.52 4.56 13.00
N PHE A 115 7.24 3.84 11.92
CA PHE A 115 6.19 2.84 11.83
C PHE A 115 6.59 1.81 10.77
N PHE A 116 5.82 0.75 10.65
CA PHE A 116 6.02 -0.21 9.56
C PHE A 116 4.69 -0.68 8.98
N ILE A 117 4.77 -1.19 7.76
CA ILE A 117 3.67 -1.73 6.98
C ILE A 117 4.03 -3.17 6.65
N GLU A 118 3.13 -4.09 6.98
CA GLU A 118 3.27 -5.51 6.67
C GLU A 118 2.55 -5.87 5.37
N GLY A 119 3.14 -6.82 4.62
CA GLY A 119 2.57 -7.30 3.37
C GLY A 119 2.45 -6.19 2.33
N ILE A 120 3.46 -5.32 2.21
CA ILE A 120 3.42 -4.14 1.33
C ILE A 120 3.23 -4.51 -0.15
N SER A 121 3.67 -5.70 -0.56
CA SER A 121 3.53 -6.18 -1.94
C SER A 121 2.12 -6.70 -2.23
N SER A 122 1.26 -6.82 -1.21
CA SER A 122 -0.12 -7.27 -1.34
C SER A 122 -1.11 -6.14 -1.68
N ASN A 123 -2.35 -6.54 -1.95
CA ASN A 123 -3.48 -5.61 -2.12
C ASN A 123 -4.07 -5.14 -0.79
N SER A 124 -3.68 -5.75 0.33
CA SER A 124 -4.24 -5.48 1.66
C SER A 124 -3.13 -5.33 2.71
N PRO A 125 -2.20 -4.36 2.54
CA PRO A 125 -1.15 -4.14 3.51
C PRO A 125 -1.70 -3.73 4.88
N ILE A 126 -1.01 -4.15 5.94
CA ILE A 126 -1.41 -3.90 7.33
C ILE A 126 -0.50 -2.82 7.93
N LEU A 127 -1.10 -1.81 8.54
CA LEU A 127 -0.37 -0.72 9.19
C LEU A 127 -0.16 -1.01 10.67
N ASN A 128 1.09 -0.99 11.11
CA ASN A 128 1.43 -1.07 12.52
C ASN A 128 1.43 0.30 13.20
N SER A 129 1.60 0.31 14.52
CA SER A 129 1.61 1.53 15.32
C SER A 129 2.71 2.51 14.88
N LEU A 130 2.36 3.79 14.91
CA LEU A 130 3.32 4.88 14.86
C LEU A 130 3.85 5.14 16.27
N THR A 131 5.17 5.27 16.37
CA THR A 131 5.80 5.88 17.54
C THR A 131 6.51 7.15 17.11
N PHE A 132 6.38 8.21 17.89
CA PHE A 132 7.11 9.46 17.69
C PHE A 132 7.57 10.06 19.02
N TYR A 133 8.54 10.97 18.96
CA TYR A 133 9.07 11.65 20.13
C TYR A 133 8.87 13.17 20.04
N GLN A 134 8.20 13.72 21.04
CA GLN A 134 8.00 15.16 21.22
C GLN A 134 7.96 15.50 22.71
N GLY A 135 9.13 15.72 23.33
CA GLY A 135 9.30 15.81 24.78
C GLY A 135 9.02 14.51 25.56
N ALA A 136 8.21 13.60 25.01
CA ALA A 136 7.95 12.24 25.46
C ALA A 136 7.74 11.33 24.25
N GLN A 137 7.87 10.02 24.46
CA GLN A 137 7.55 9.03 23.43
C GLN A 137 6.05 8.72 23.44
N TYR A 138 5.42 8.87 22.29
CA TYR A 138 4.01 8.58 22.06
C TYR A 138 3.88 7.43 21.07
N THR A 139 3.02 6.47 21.38
CA THR A 139 2.69 5.35 20.48
C THR A 139 1.19 5.37 20.19
N SER A 140 0.83 5.22 18.92
CA SER A 140 -0.58 5.16 18.50
C SER A 140 -1.19 3.80 18.84
N ASN A 141 -2.45 3.80 19.29
CA ASN A 141 -3.20 2.54 19.49
C ASN A 141 -4.08 2.20 18.29
N THR A 142 -4.21 3.09 17.31
CA THR A 142 -5.04 2.86 16.13
C THR A 142 -4.38 3.47 14.91
N GLY A 143 -4.26 2.69 13.85
CA GLY A 143 -3.77 3.09 12.54
C GLY A 143 -4.74 2.68 11.45
N ARG A 144 -4.82 3.48 10.38
CA ARG A 144 -5.52 3.14 9.14
C ARG A 144 -4.64 3.48 7.95
N LEU A 145 -4.47 2.53 7.05
CA LEU A 145 -3.83 2.74 5.76
C LEU A 145 -4.89 2.89 4.67
N THR A 146 -4.68 3.84 3.77
CA THR A 146 -5.52 4.04 2.58
C THR A 146 -4.60 4.12 1.38
N ASP A 147 -4.84 3.27 0.38
CA ASP A 147 -4.20 3.40 -0.92
C ASP A 147 -4.91 4.48 -1.73
N LEU A 148 -4.18 5.52 -2.12
CA LEU A 148 -4.68 6.66 -2.87
C LEU A 148 -4.61 6.43 -4.38
N THR A 149 -3.95 5.35 -4.83
CA THR A 149 -3.79 5.03 -6.26
C THR A 149 -5.00 4.33 -6.87
N ALA A 150 -6.04 4.03 -6.09
CA ALA A 150 -7.31 3.48 -6.57
C ALA A 150 -8.15 4.51 -7.37
N SER A 151 -7.53 5.17 -8.35
CA SER A 151 -8.25 5.78 -9.47
C SER A 151 -8.60 4.67 -10.45
N PRO A 152 -9.86 4.51 -10.89
CA PRO A 152 -10.18 3.53 -11.92
C PRO A 152 -9.29 3.80 -13.12
N GLU A 153 -8.57 2.76 -13.57
CA GLU A 153 -7.65 2.91 -14.69
C GLU A 153 -8.39 3.52 -15.89
N PRO A 154 -7.69 4.28 -16.77
CA PRO A 154 -8.29 4.81 -18.00
C PRO A 154 -9.00 3.72 -18.84
N SER A 155 -8.53 2.48 -18.76
CA SER A 155 -9.14 1.28 -19.35
C SER A 155 -10.52 0.96 -18.74
N THR A 156 -10.68 1.11 -17.43
CA THR A 156 -11.94 0.90 -16.71
C THR A 156 -12.98 1.94 -17.14
N TRP A 157 -12.56 3.20 -17.28
CA TRP A 157 -13.41 4.25 -17.84
C TRP A 157 -13.79 3.96 -19.29
N ALA A 158 -12.83 3.54 -20.11
CA ALA A 158 -13.10 3.16 -21.50
C ALA A 158 -14.08 1.98 -21.59
N MET A 159 -14.01 1.01 -20.67
CA MET A 159 -14.93 -0.12 -20.62
C MET A 159 -16.33 0.30 -20.19
N PHE A 160 -16.46 1.21 -19.22
CA PHE A 160 -17.77 1.76 -18.82
C PHE A 160 -18.40 2.59 -19.94
N ILE A 161 -17.63 3.52 -20.52
CA ILE A 161 -18.10 4.37 -21.63
C ILE A 161 -18.43 3.51 -22.85
N GLY A 162 -17.56 2.55 -23.18
CA GLY A 162 -17.79 1.61 -24.26
C GLY A 162 -19.03 0.75 -24.03
N GLY A 163 -19.10 0.08 -22.88
CA GLY A 163 -20.21 -0.80 -22.52
C GLY A 163 -21.57 -0.10 -22.55
N PHE A 164 -21.70 1.03 -21.85
CA PHE A 164 -22.94 1.79 -21.83
C PHE A 164 -23.22 2.48 -23.18
N GLY A 165 -22.19 2.96 -23.87
CA GLY A 165 -22.30 3.54 -25.20
C GLY A 165 -22.87 2.56 -26.22
N PHE A 166 -22.37 1.33 -26.25
CA PHE A 166 -22.86 0.29 -27.18
C PHE A 166 -24.29 -0.13 -26.87
N VAL A 167 -24.67 -0.29 -25.60
CA VAL A 167 -26.05 -0.60 -25.20
C VAL A 167 -27.00 0.52 -25.66
N GLY A 168 -26.64 1.79 -25.42
CA GLY A 168 -27.43 2.94 -25.85
C GLY A 168 -27.61 3.01 -27.38
N ILE A 169 -26.54 2.76 -28.14
CA ILE A 169 -26.59 2.70 -29.62
C ILE A 169 -27.51 1.56 -30.09
N GLY A 170 -27.41 0.38 -29.47
CA GLY A 170 -28.26 -0.77 -29.77
C GLY A 170 -29.75 -0.47 -29.56
N MET A 171 -30.11 0.12 -28.42
CA MET A 171 -31.49 0.52 -28.12
C MET A 171 -32.03 1.57 -29.11
N ARG A 172 -31.19 2.54 -29.52
CA ARG A 172 -31.58 3.58 -30.47
C ARG A 172 -31.85 3.01 -31.87
N ARG A 173 -31.05 2.04 -32.31
CA ARG A 173 -31.27 1.34 -33.59
C ARG A 173 -32.57 0.53 -33.59
N HIS A 174 -32.87 -0.19 -32.51
CA HIS A 174 -34.12 -0.97 -32.43
C HIS A 174 -35.38 -0.12 -32.48
N ARG A 175 -35.39 1.07 -31.84
CA ARG A 175 -36.54 1.98 -31.89
C ARG A 175 -36.85 2.48 -33.31
N ARG A 176 -35.81 2.80 -34.11
CA ARG A 176 -35.99 3.27 -35.49
C ARG A 176 -36.54 2.20 -36.43
N MET A 177 -36.19 0.93 -36.22
CA MET A 177 -36.72 -0.15 -37.03
C MET A 177 -38.19 -0.45 -36.72
N ARG A 178 -38.60 -0.36 -35.43
CA ARG A 178 -40.01 -0.51 -35.06
C ARG A 178 -40.90 0.64 -35.57
N ALA A 179 -40.39 1.86 -35.63
CA ALA A 179 -41.14 3.02 -36.11
C ALA A 179 -41.35 3.05 -37.65
N ARG A 180 -40.62 2.24 -38.42
CA ARG A 180 -40.77 2.11 -39.89
C ARG A 180 -41.69 0.97 -40.32
N ALA A 181 -42.22 0.19 -39.38
CA ALA A 181 -43.08 -0.96 -39.63
C ALA A 181 -44.58 -0.65 -39.45
N ILE A 182 -44.94 0.63 -39.35
CA ILE A 182 -46.30 1.18 -39.30
C ILE A 182 -46.42 2.15 -40.48
#